data_AF-A0AAD5UFZ1-F1
#
_entry.id   AF-A0AAD5UFZ1-F1
#
_cell.length_a   1.000
_cell.length_b   1.000
_cell.length_c   1.000
_cell.angle_alpha   90.00
_cell.angle_beta   90.00
_cell.angle_gamma   90.00
#
_symmetry.space_group_name_H-M   'P 1'
#
loop_
_entity.id
_entity.type
_entity.pdbx_description
1 polymer ?
#
loop_
_entity_poly.entity_id
_entity_poly.type
_entity_poly.pdbx_seq_one_letter_code
_entity_poly.pdbx_strand_id
1 'polypeptide(L)'
;MSPDQKHFLVENLQHLGYCVGFCGDGTNDCGALKSADIGLSLSEAEASVAAPFTSNNSDLECVLQVIREGRAALVTSFCCFKYMALYSLIQFTSVSLMYSLAQNIGDFQFMYIDICLIIPIAVFMGQTGPHPSIHPKRPTASLVSKKVLTSLIGQVVLSMIFQIGIFVWVRSQPWYKEGIADIENQTYLSMENTVVFLSSCYQYVIVAIVFTVGPPYQASIWKNVPLISVIFLIISFTTYLTLLPPTIAVDLLEIVVLPWNGRVVIVAVAIFNFVASWLVERYVILYLVKFLGLITERIRIMKIDRNVVDTHSNYSLHRLAKIEKWRQSGKKFKIIQDEFK
;
A
#
# COMPACT_ATOMS: atom_id res chain seq x y z
N MET A 1 32.40 -6.58 30.90
CA MET A 1 32.56 -7.41 29.70
C MET A 1 33.63 -6.80 28.82
N SER A 2 34.50 -7.61 28.23
CA SER A 2 35.42 -7.13 27.19
C SER A 2 34.64 -6.75 25.91
N PRO A 3 35.21 -5.90 25.03
CA PRO A 3 34.60 -5.56 23.74
C PRO A 3 34.20 -6.80 22.92
N ASP A 4 35.09 -7.79 22.83
CA ASP A 4 34.86 -9.03 22.09
C ASP A 4 33.68 -9.83 22.65
N GLN A 5 33.50 -9.85 23.98
CA GLN A 5 32.38 -10.52 24.62
C GLN A 5 31.04 -9.86 24.28
N LYS A 6 31.00 -8.52 24.19
CA LYS A 6 29.78 -7.78 23.80
C LYS A 6 29.40 -8.08 22.35
N HIS A 7 30.38 -8.05 21.46
CA HIS A 7 30.21 -8.38 20.05
C HIS A 7 29.74 -9.85 19.87
N PHE A 8 30.40 -10.80 20.53
CA PHE A 8 30.01 -12.21 20.49
C PHE A 8 28.58 -12.44 21.02
N LEU A 9 28.15 -11.69 22.05
CA LEU A 9 26.78 -11.77 22.54
C LEU A 9 25.75 -11.33 21.49
N VAL A 10 26.01 -10.22 20.79
CA VAL A 10 25.13 -9.72 19.71
C VAL A 10 24.99 -10.76 18.60
N GLU A 11 26.10 -11.34 18.14
CA GLU A 11 26.08 -12.35 17.08
C GLU A 11 25.32 -13.61 17.50
N ASN A 12 25.49 -14.09 18.74
CA ASN A 12 24.75 -15.26 19.22
C ASN A 12 23.24 -15.00 19.29
N LEU A 13 22.82 -13.79 19.67
CA LEU A 13 21.40 -13.43 19.67
C LEU A 13 20.83 -13.38 18.25
N GLN A 14 21.59 -12.87 17.28
CA GLN A 14 21.23 -12.90 15.86
C GLN A 14 21.16 -14.33 15.30
N HIS A 15 22.11 -15.21 15.66
CA HIS A 15 22.11 -16.62 15.28
C HIS A 15 20.88 -17.39 15.79
N LEU A 16 20.31 -16.97 16.94
CA LEU A 16 19.05 -17.51 17.46
C LEU A 16 17.81 -16.97 16.72
N GLY A 17 17.99 -16.07 15.74
CA GLY A 17 16.93 -15.49 14.91
C GLY A 17 16.26 -14.26 15.53
N TYR A 18 16.87 -13.63 16.54
CA TYR A 18 16.37 -12.36 17.09
C TYR A 18 16.89 -11.18 16.27
N CYS A 19 16.08 -10.12 16.20
CA CYS A 19 16.56 -8.82 15.75
C CYS A 19 17.12 -8.06 16.95
N VAL A 20 18.38 -7.63 16.86
CA VAL A 20 19.17 -7.10 17.98
C VAL A 20 19.49 -5.64 17.73
N GLY A 21 19.07 -4.77 18.66
CA GLY A 21 19.53 -3.39 18.75
C GLY A 21 20.58 -3.24 19.85
N PHE A 22 21.63 -2.46 19.60
CA PHE A 22 22.69 -2.16 20.58
C PHE A 22 22.84 -0.65 20.76
N CYS A 23 22.91 -0.20 22.00
CA CYS A 23 23.07 1.21 22.36
C CYS A 23 24.34 1.37 23.21
N GLY A 24 25.24 2.27 22.82
CA GLY A 24 26.52 2.46 23.49
C GLY A 24 27.08 3.87 23.30
N ASP A 25 28.10 4.23 24.05
CA ASP A 25 28.69 5.58 24.07
C ASP A 25 30.23 5.57 23.95
N GLY A 26 30.86 4.39 24.07
CA GLY A 26 32.31 4.24 24.13
C GLY A 26 32.92 3.43 22.98
N THR A 27 34.23 3.59 22.78
CA THR A 27 35.01 2.86 21.76
C THR A 27 35.01 1.35 21.96
N ASN A 28 34.83 0.91 23.21
CA ASN A 28 34.67 -0.50 23.59
C ASN A 28 33.38 -1.14 23.06
N ASP A 29 32.44 -0.34 22.57
CA ASP A 29 31.16 -0.78 22.03
C ASP A 29 31.15 -0.82 20.50
N CYS A 30 32.17 -0.31 19.81
CA CYS A 30 32.20 -0.20 18.35
C CYS A 30 31.95 -1.53 17.64
N GLY A 31 32.54 -2.63 18.14
CA GLY A 31 32.34 -3.97 17.56
C GLY A 31 30.90 -4.47 17.71
N ALA A 32 30.25 -4.16 18.83
CA ALA A 32 28.86 -4.55 19.08
C ALA A 32 27.86 -3.64 18.34
N LEU A 33 28.12 -2.33 18.31
CA LEU A 33 27.34 -1.33 17.56
C LEU A 33 27.29 -1.64 16.06
N LYS A 34 28.42 -2.05 15.49
CA LYS A 34 28.52 -2.39 14.07
C LYS A 34 27.85 -3.73 13.72
N SER A 35 27.89 -4.69 14.63
CA SER A 35 27.31 -6.02 14.38
C SER A 35 25.82 -6.10 14.63
N ALA A 36 25.28 -5.25 15.50
CA ALA A 36 23.84 -5.21 15.75
C ALA A 36 23.06 -4.82 14.48
N ASP A 37 21.84 -5.34 14.34
CA ASP A 37 20.97 -4.96 13.23
C ASP A 37 20.64 -3.46 13.26
N ILE A 38 20.61 -2.89 14.47
CA ILE A 38 20.44 -1.46 14.72
C ILE A 38 21.45 -1.03 15.80
N GLY A 39 22.52 -0.34 15.41
CA GLY A 39 23.45 0.32 16.33
C GLY A 39 23.08 1.77 16.60
N LEU A 40 23.06 2.19 17.87
CA LEU A 40 22.78 3.56 18.30
C LEU A 40 23.89 4.09 19.21
N SER A 41 24.59 5.13 18.78
CA SER A 41 25.56 5.85 19.60
C SER A 41 24.88 6.97 20.40
N LEU A 42 25.13 7.05 21.71
CA LEU A 42 24.65 8.13 22.59
C LEU A 42 25.61 9.32 22.67
N SER A 43 26.75 9.25 21.98
CA SER A 43 27.77 10.30 21.97
C SER A 43 28.25 10.57 20.54
N GLU A 44 28.61 11.81 20.25
CA GLU A 44 29.29 12.21 19.00
C GLU A 44 30.77 11.78 18.98
N ALA A 45 31.28 11.20 20.07
CA ALA A 45 32.65 10.70 20.16
C ALA A 45 32.92 9.54 19.16
N GLU A 46 34.14 8.97 19.19
CA GLU A 46 34.63 7.96 18.23
C GLU A 46 33.68 6.76 17.97
N ALA A 47 32.78 6.44 18.91
CA ALA A 47 31.75 5.40 18.75
C ALA A 47 30.72 5.71 17.64
N SER A 48 30.51 6.99 17.32
CA SER A 48 29.60 7.45 16.27
C SER A 48 30.02 6.98 14.86
N VAL A 49 31.31 6.71 14.65
CA VAL A 49 31.85 6.20 13.37
C VAL A 49 31.38 4.76 13.11
N ALA A 50 31.07 4.00 14.16
CA ALA A 50 30.67 2.59 14.06
C ALA A 50 29.15 2.40 13.99
N ALA A 51 28.35 3.37 14.44
CA ALA A 51 26.90 3.24 14.58
C ALA A 51 26.14 3.92 13.42
N PRO A 52 25.10 3.27 12.85
CA PRO A 52 24.26 3.89 11.82
C PRO A 52 23.39 5.05 12.34
N PHE A 53 23.11 5.11 13.64
CA PHE A 53 22.40 6.20 14.30
C PHE A 53 23.25 6.80 15.41
N THR A 54 23.29 8.13 15.50
CA THR A 54 24.00 8.88 16.55
C THR A 54 23.03 9.90 17.16
N SER A 55 22.98 9.95 18.49
CA SER A 55 22.21 10.95 19.24
C SER A 55 23.12 12.05 19.76
N ASN A 56 22.62 13.29 19.69
CA ASN A 56 23.31 14.45 20.25
C ASN A 56 23.11 14.57 21.77
N ASN A 57 22.15 13.84 22.33
CA ASN A 57 21.87 13.80 23.76
C ASN A 57 22.20 12.41 24.30
N SER A 58 22.73 12.35 25.51
CA SER A 58 23.03 11.08 26.20
C SER A 58 21.80 10.37 26.77
N ASP A 59 20.60 10.85 26.46
CA ASP A 59 19.34 10.28 26.94
C ASP A 59 18.92 9.05 26.12
N LEU A 60 18.41 8.04 26.81
CA LEU A 60 17.88 6.81 26.19
C LEU A 60 16.55 7.02 25.43
N GLU A 61 15.98 8.22 25.46
CA GLU A 61 14.76 8.54 24.71
C GLU A 61 14.94 8.36 23.19
N CYS A 62 16.16 8.57 22.68
CA CYS A 62 16.50 8.34 21.28
C CYS A 62 16.17 6.92 20.80
N VAL A 63 16.31 5.91 21.67
CA VAL A 63 15.95 4.51 21.34
C VAL A 63 14.45 4.40 21.06
N LEU A 64 13.61 5.05 21.88
CA LEU A 64 12.17 5.07 21.67
C LEU A 64 11.80 5.83 20.39
N GLN A 65 12.49 6.94 20.10
CA GLN A 65 12.28 7.71 18.88
C GLN A 65 12.62 6.87 17.63
N VAL A 66 13.77 6.20 17.59
CA VAL A 66 14.17 5.33 16.47
C VAL A 66 13.18 4.19 16.27
N ILE A 67 12.67 3.58 17.36
CA ILE A 67 11.63 2.54 17.25
C ILE A 67 10.31 3.11 16.70
N ARG A 68 9.89 4.30 17.12
CA ARG A 68 8.68 4.97 16.61
C ARG A 68 8.81 5.27 15.12
N GLU A 69 9.92 5.91 14.73
CA GLU A 69 10.21 6.27 13.34
C GLU A 69 10.33 5.03 12.45
N GLY A 70 11.06 4.00 12.89
CA GLY A 70 11.20 2.76 12.13
C GLY A 70 9.87 2.05 11.89
N ARG A 71 8.96 2.05 12.87
CA ARG A 71 7.61 1.48 12.70
C ARG A 71 6.75 2.31 11.77
N ALA A 72 6.82 3.63 11.87
CA ALA A 72 6.10 4.54 10.98
C ALA A 72 6.60 4.39 9.54
N ALA A 73 7.92 4.42 9.34
CA ALA A 73 8.58 4.23 8.05
C ALA A 73 8.22 2.87 7.42
N LEU A 74 8.18 1.78 8.21
CA LEU A 74 7.76 0.48 7.67
C LEU A 74 6.33 0.53 7.16
N VAL A 75 5.39 1.09 7.92
CA VAL A 75 4.00 1.22 7.46
C VAL A 75 3.92 2.14 6.24
N THR A 76 4.73 3.21 6.18
CA THR A 76 4.72 4.17 5.06
C THR A 76 5.17 3.49 3.78
N SER A 77 6.27 2.73 3.85
CA SER A 77 6.78 1.94 2.73
C SER A 77 5.76 0.94 2.21
N PHE A 78 4.98 0.31 3.10
CA PHE A 78 3.89 -0.58 2.68
C PHE A 78 2.73 0.18 2.01
N CYS A 79 2.38 1.37 2.49
CA CYS A 79 1.36 2.21 1.87
C CYS A 79 1.81 2.64 0.45
N CYS A 80 3.05 3.14 0.33
CA CYS A 80 3.64 3.51 -0.96
C CYS A 80 3.72 2.32 -1.91
N PHE A 81 4.12 1.13 -1.43
CA PHE A 81 4.13 -0.09 -2.25
C PHE A 81 2.74 -0.44 -2.78
N LYS A 82 1.71 -0.44 -1.92
CA LYS A 82 0.32 -0.70 -2.35
C LYS A 82 -0.15 0.33 -3.37
N TYR A 83 0.17 1.61 -3.15
CA TYR A 83 -0.18 2.70 -4.05
C TYR A 83 0.47 2.52 -5.44
N MET A 84 1.79 2.29 -5.49
CA MET A 84 2.52 2.11 -6.75
C MET A 84 2.01 0.89 -7.53
N ALA A 85 1.81 -0.25 -6.85
CA ALA A 85 1.30 -1.45 -7.49
C ALA A 85 -0.12 -1.24 -8.06
N LEU A 86 -0.99 -0.53 -7.34
CA LEU A 86 -2.35 -0.32 -7.79
C LEU A 86 -2.45 0.72 -8.91
N TYR A 87 -1.65 1.79 -8.86
CA TYR A 87 -1.50 2.74 -9.96
C TYR A 87 -1.16 2.00 -11.27
N SER A 88 -0.13 1.15 -11.26
CA SER A 88 0.28 0.43 -12.47
C SER A 88 -0.82 -0.49 -13.00
N LEU A 89 -1.63 -1.07 -12.12
CA LEU A 89 -2.74 -1.93 -12.52
C LEU A 89 -3.93 -1.14 -13.09
N ILE A 90 -4.23 0.05 -12.54
CA ILE A 90 -5.25 0.96 -13.06
C ILE A 90 -4.84 1.53 -14.44
N GLN A 91 -3.55 1.83 -14.60
CA GLN A 91 -3.00 2.25 -15.89
C GLN A 91 -3.05 1.10 -16.91
N PHE A 92 -2.66 -0.11 -16.48
CA PHE A 92 -2.74 -1.32 -17.32
C PHE A 92 -4.17 -1.58 -17.82
N THR A 93 -5.18 -1.48 -16.96
CA THR A 93 -6.58 -1.63 -17.37
C THR A 93 -7.03 -0.51 -18.31
N SER A 94 -6.62 0.73 -18.07
CA SER A 94 -6.90 1.87 -18.98
C SER A 94 -6.34 1.61 -20.38
N VAL A 95 -5.07 1.24 -20.46
CA VAL A 95 -4.38 0.94 -21.72
C VAL A 95 -5.01 -0.29 -22.39
N SER A 96 -5.33 -1.33 -21.64
CA SER A 96 -5.96 -2.53 -22.17
C SER A 96 -7.34 -2.23 -22.79
N LEU A 97 -8.13 -1.34 -22.19
CA LEU A 97 -9.40 -0.90 -22.76
C LEU A 97 -9.21 -0.10 -24.05
N MET A 98 -8.23 0.79 -24.11
CA MET A 98 -7.93 1.54 -25.33
C MET A 98 -7.40 0.62 -26.44
N TYR A 99 -6.54 -0.33 -26.08
CA TYR A 99 -5.98 -1.29 -27.03
C TYR A 99 -7.05 -2.21 -27.64
N SER A 100 -8.15 -2.47 -26.91
CA SER A 100 -9.32 -3.18 -27.46
C SER A 100 -9.98 -2.47 -28.65
N LEU A 101 -9.71 -1.17 -28.80
CA LEU A 101 -10.13 -0.33 -29.91
C LEU A 101 -9.00 -0.01 -30.90
N ALA A 102 -7.86 -0.68 -30.78
CA ALA A 102 -6.64 -0.34 -31.51
C ALA A 102 -6.21 1.13 -31.31
N GLN A 103 -6.42 1.67 -30.10
CA GLN A 103 -6.06 3.02 -29.70
C GLN A 103 -5.07 2.98 -28.52
N ASN A 104 -4.32 4.07 -28.34
CA ASN A 104 -3.50 4.30 -27.16
C ASN A 104 -3.97 5.55 -26.42
N ILE A 105 -3.64 5.61 -25.13
CA ILE A 105 -3.72 6.84 -24.33
C ILE A 105 -2.67 7.82 -24.87
N GLY A 106 -2.99 9.12 -24.90
CA GLY A 106 -2.09 10.13 -25.45
C GLY A 106 -0.80 10.29 -24.64
N ASP A 107 0.31 10.65 -25.27
CA ASP A 107 1.61 10.80 -24.61
C ASP A 107 1.58 11.87 -23.51
N PHE A 108 0.93 13.01 -23.77
CA PHE A 108 0.73 14.06 -22.78
C PHE A 108 -0.20 13.61 -21.64
N GLN A 109 -1.14 12.70 -21.88
CA GLN A 109 -1.97 12.11 -20.83
C GLN A 109 -1.14 11.24 -19.89
N PHE A 110 -0.22 10.42 -20.41
CA PHE A 110 0.74 9.66 -19.57
C PHE A 110 1.65 10.59 -18.77
N MET A 111 2.23 11.59 -19.42
CA MET A 111 3.10 12.55 -18.74
C MET A 111 2.36 13.31 -17.63
N TYR A 112 1.11 13.72 -17.89
CA TYR A 112 0.27 14.37 -16.89
C TYR A 112 -0.02 13.45 -15.70
N ILE A 113 -0.35 12.18 -15.96
CA ILE A 113 -0.58 11.21 -14.89
C ILE A 113 0.68 11.09 -14.03
N ASP A 114 1.83 10.79 -14.62
CA ASP A 114 3.02 10.44 -13.85
C ASP A 114 3.61 11.66 -13.12
N ILE A 115 3.75 12.79 -13.83
CA ILE A 115 4.40 13.99 -13.29
C ILE A 115 3.47 14.81 -12.41
N CYS A 116 2.21 15.01 -12.82
CA CYS A 116 1.29 15.91 -12.10
C CYS A 116 0.48 15.19 -11.02
N LEU A 117 0.19 13.90 -11.18
CA LEU A 117 -0.59 13.14 -10.20
C LEU A 117 0.29 12.25 -9.33
N ILE A 118 1.02 11.31 -9.94
CA ILE A 118 1.65 10.21 -9.22
C ILE A 118 2.86 10.66 -8.40
N ILE A 119 3.81 11.37 -9.00
CA ILE A 119 5.04 11.81 -8.33
C ILE A 119 4.74 12.67 -7.08
N PRO A 120 3.91 13.74 -7.15
CA PRO A 120 3.62 14.56 -5.99
C PRO A 120 2.96 13.77 -4.86
N ILE A 121 1.96 12.94 -5.19
CA ILE A 121 1.27 12.10 -4.21
C ILE A 121 2.25 11.12 -3.55
N ALA A 122 3.08 10.42 -4.34
CA ALA A 122 4.02 9.44 -3.82
C ALA A 122 5.07 10.07 -2.88
N VAL A 123 5.60 11.24 -3.26
CA VAL A 123 6.60 11.97 -2.45
C VAL A 123 6.00 12.39 -1.10
N PHE A 124 4.84 13.05 -1.10
CA PHE A 124 4.25 13.56 0.14
C PHE A 124 3.61 12.45 0.99
N MET A 125 3.16 11.35 0.38
CA MET A 125 2.73 10.14 1.10
C MET A 125 3.89 9.56 1.92
N GLY A 126 5.11 9.56 1.35
CA GLY A 126 6.33 9.13 2.01
C GLY A 126 6.71 9.95 3.26
N GLN A 127 6.22 11.18 3.38
CA GLN A 127 6.53 12.11 4.46
C GLN A 127 5.57 12.03 5.66
N THR A 128 4.96 10.87 5.88
CA THR A 128 4.04 10.67 7.01
C THR A 128 4.81 10.34 8.30
N GLY A 129 4.74 11.23 9.29
CA GLY A 129 5.43 11.09 10.56
C GLY A 129 4.84 10.04 11.52
N PRO A 130 5.54 9.71 12.61
CA PRO A 130 5.15 8.65 13.53
C PRO A 130 4.01 9.05 14.47
N HIS A 131 3.33 8.04 15.01
CA HIS A 131 2.41 8.25 16.12
C HIS A 131 3.18 8.53 17.44
N PRO A 132 2.76 9.49 18.29
CA PRO A 132 3.49 9.83 19.52
C PRO A 132 3.66 8.67 20.51
N SER A 133 2.67 7.77 20.59
CA SER A 133 2.71 6.59 21.47
C SER A 133 3.10 5.32 20.71
N ILE A 134 3.88 4.46 21.36
CA ILE A 134 4.27 3.15 20.80
C ILE A 134 3.15 2.13 21.06
N HIS A 135 2.63 1.56 19.99
CA HIS A 135 1.65 0.47 20.08
C HIS A 135 2.34 -0.86 20.45
N PRO A 136 1.80 -1.72 21.34
CA PRO A 136 2.49 -2.95 21.76
C PRO A 136 2.78 -3.94 20.62
N LYS A 137 1.83 -4.08 19.69
CA LYS A 137 1.94 -4.96 18.52
C LYS A 137 2.89 -4.36 17.47
N ARG A 138 3.64 -5.21 16.77
CA ARG A 138 4.50 -4.79 15.65
C ARG A 138 3.70 -4.68 14.34
N PRO A 139 4.07 -3.76 13.43
CA PRO A 139 3.52 -3.72 12.08
C PRO A 139 3.84 -5.01 11.29
N THR A 140 3.03 -5.31 10.28
CA THR A 140 3.27 -6.45 9.39
C THR A 140 4.49 -6.17 8.51
N ALA A 141 5.49 -7.05 8.55
CA ALA A 141 6.73 -6.89 7.79
C ALA A 141 6.76 -7.67 6.46
N SER A 142 5.68 -8.36 6.09
CA SER A 142 5.62 -9.17 4.86
C SER A 142 4.69 -8.55 3.81
N LEU A 143 5.28 -8.20 2.66
CA LEU A 143 4.57 -7.67 1.48
C LEU A 143 3.57 -8.68 0.92
N VAL A 144 3.89 -9.97 0.97
CA VAL A 144 3.04 -11.07 0.51
C VAL A 144 2.19 -11.63 1.67
N SER A 145 1.77 -10.77 2.59
CA SER A 145 0.81 -11.16 3.61
C SER A 145 -0.60 -11.23 3.03
N LYS A 146 -1.41 -12.16 3.53
CA LYS A 146 -2.81 -12.32 3.09
C LYS A 146 -3.59 -11.00 3.18
N LYS A 147 -3.34 -10.21 4.22
CA LYS A 147 -3.98 -8.91 4.42
C LYS A 147 -3.64 -7.92 3.30
N VAL A 148 -2.36 -7.77 2.98
CA VAL A 148 -1.89 -6.83 1.94
C VAL A 148 -2.38 -7.28 0.56
N LEU A 149 -2.25 -8.57 0.24
CA LEU A 149 -2.64 -9.09 -1.06
C LEU A 149 -4.16 -9.05 -1.29
N THR A 150 -4.96 -9.42 -0.28
CA THR A 150 -6.43 -9.33 -0.39
C THR A 150 -6.88 -7.89 -0.58
N SER A 151 -6.21 -6.93 0.08
CA SER A 151 -6.49 -5.51 -0.11
C SER A 151 -6.14 -5.02 -1.50
N LEU A 152 -4.93 -5.35 -1.97
CA LEU A 152 -4.47 -4.96 -3.29
C LEU A 152 -5.41 -5.52 -4.37
N ILE A 153 -5.64 -6.83 -4.38
CA ILE A 153 -6.53 -7.49 -5.37
C ILE A 153 -7.95 -6.93 -5.29
N GLY A 154 -8.49 -6.73 -4.08
CA GLY A 154 -9.83 -6.17 -3.89
C GLY A 154 -9.99 -4.80 -4.53
N GLN A 155 -9.02 -3.90 -4.34
CA GLN A 155 -9.05 -2.57 -4.94
C GLN A 155 -8.78 -2.59 -6.45
N VAL A 156 -7.97 -3.54 -6.96
CA VAL A 156 -7.77 -3.72 -8.41
C VAL A 156 -9.09 -4.05 -9.09
N VAL A 157 -9.76 -5.08 -8.58
CA VAL A 157 -11.03 -5.56 -9.14
C VAL A 157 -12.07 -4.46 -9.09
N LEU A 158 -12.17 -3.74 -7.98
CA LEU A 158 -13.12 -2.64 -7.84
C LEU A 158 -12.84 -1.51 -8.84
N SER A 159 -11.58 -1.08 -8.96
CA SER A 159 -11.18 -0.01 -9.89
C SER A 159 -11.45 -0.41 -11.35
N MET A 160 -11.17 -1.67 -11.69
CA MET A 160 -11.42 -2.25 -13.01
C MET A 160 -12.92 -2.29 -13.34
N ILE A 161 -13.79 -2.67 -12.38
CA ILE A 161 -15.24 -2.65 -12.56
C ILE A 161 -15.74 -1.24 -12.90
N PHE A 162 -15.24 -0.21 -12.19
CA PHE A 162 -15.61 1.18 -12.47
C PHE A 162 -15.14 1.66 -13.84
N GLN A 163 -13.90 1.34 -14.23
CA GLN A 163 -13.37 1.70 -15.54
C GLN A 163 -14.13 1.00 -16.69
N ILE A 164 -14.37 -0.30 -16.58
CA ILE A 164 -15.16 -1.03 -17.58
C ILE A 164 -16.59 -0.48 -17.61
N GLY A 165 -17.18 -0.20 -16.44
CA GLY A 165 -18.52 0.36 -16.32
C GLY A 165 -18.66 1.70 -17.04
N ILE A 166 -17.73 2.64 -16.81
CA ILE A 166 -17.79 3.96 -17.46
C ILE A 166 -17.49 3.86 -18.97
N PHE A 167 -16.61 2.94 -19.38
CA PHE A 167 -16.30 2.65 -20.78
C PHE A 167 -17.50 2.09 -21.56
N VAL A 168 -18.25 1.16 -20.96
CA VAL A 168 -19.49 0.64 -21.57
C VAL A 168 -20.60 1.70 -21.52
N TRP A 169 -20.67 2.47 -20.44
CA TRP A 169 -21.70 3.49 -20.25
C TRP A 169 -21.61 4.61 -21.30
N VAL A 170 -20.41 5.11 -21.63
CA VAL A 170 -20.28 6.19 -22.63
C VAL A 170 -20.81 5.78 -24.00
N ARG A 171 -20.63 4.50 -24.38
CA ARG A 171 -21.10 3.95 -25.67
C ARG A 171 -22.61 3.78 -25.77
N SER A 172 -23.29 3.63 -24.63
CA SER A 172 -24.75 3.49 -24.60
C SER A 172 -25.46 4.85 -24.65
N GLN A 173 -24.72 5.96 -24.66
CA GLN A 173 -25.31 7.29 -24.65
C GLN A 173 -25.75 7.74 -26.05
N PRO A 174 -26.87 8.47 -26.17
CA PRO A 174 -27.40 8.91 -27.47
C PRO A 174 -26.52 9.96 -28.17
N TRP A 175 -25.66 10.64 -27.41
CA TRP A 175 -24.71 11.65 -27.90
C TRP A 175 -23.33 11.07 -28.19
N TYR A 176 -23.15 9.76 -28.00
CA TYR A 176 -21.92 9.06 -28.33
C TYR A 176 -21.59 9.22 -29.82
N LYS A 177 -20.32 9.49 -30.11
CA LYS A 177 -19.78 9.48 -31.46
C LYS A 177 -18.53 8.63 -31.46
N GLU A 178 -18.40 7.80 -32.49
CA GLU A 178 -17.18 7.03 -32.71
C GLU A 178 -16.00 7.97 -32.90
N GLY A 179 -14.83 7.53 -32.46
CA GLY A 179 -13.63 8.33 -32.52
C GLY A 179 -13.21 8.63 -33.94
N ILE A 180 -12.59 9.79 -34.11
CA ILE A 180 -12.14 10.28 -35.41
C ILE A 180 -10.62 10.20 -35.41
N ALA A 181 -10.07 9.49 -36.39
CA ALA A 181 -8.65 9.49 -36.66
C ALA A 181 -8.28 10.80 -37.34
N ASP A 182 -7.44 11.60 -36.69
CA ASP A 182 -6.82 12.78 -37.30
C ASP A 182 -5.51 12.35 -37.97
N ILE A 183 -5.55 12.26 -39.29
CA ILE A 183 -4.43 11.80 -40.12
C ILE A 183 -3.29 12.83 -40.12
N GLU A 184 -3.60 14.12 -39.94
CA GLU A 184 -2.60 15.19 -39.97
C GLU A 184 -1.75 15.22 -38.68
N ASN A 185 -2.41 15.06 -37.53
CA ASN A 185 -1.73 15.06 -36.23
C ASN A 185 -1.33 13.66 -35.75
N GLN A 186 -1.66 12.59 -36.49
CA GLN A 186 -1.50 11.19 -36.07
C GLN A 186 -2.19 10.87 -34.73
N THR A 187 -3.21 11.64 -34.36
CA THR A 187 -3.94 11.48 -33.11
C THR A 187 -5.28 10.80 -33.36
N TYR A 188 -5.76 10.06 -32.35
CA TYR A 188 -7.08 9.43 -32.40
C TYR A 188 -7.94 9.99 -31.27
N LEU A 189 -8.86 10.88 -31.63
CA LEU A 189 -9.74 11.54 -30.65
C LEU A 189 -10.95 10.65 -30.39
N SER A 190 -11.05 10.11 -29.17
CA SER A 190 -12.17 9.27 -28.76
C SER A 190 -12.81 9.70 -27.45
N MET A 191 -14.14 9.55 -27.39
CA MET A 191 -14.90 9.80 -26.17
C MET A 191 -14.55 8.75 -25.10
N GLU A 192 -14.25 7.52 -25.51
CA GLU A 192 -13.82 6.48 -24.58
C GLU A 192 -12.49 6.80 -23.91
N ASN A 193 -11.49 7.27 -24.67
CA ASN A 193 -10.21 7.67 -24.11
C ASN A 193 -10.41 8.77 -23.08
N THR A 194 -11.19 9.79 -23.42
CA THR A 194 -11.49 10.90 -22.51
C THR A 194 -12.10 10.43 -21.20
N VAL A 195 -13.13 9.58 -21.29
CA VAL A 195 -13.87 9.11 -20.11
C VAL A 195 -13.00 8.20 -19.25
N VAL A 196 -12.22 7.30 -19.86
CA VAL A 196 -11.29 6.42 -19.15
C VAL A 196 -10.17 7.24 -18.51
N PHE A 197 -9.53 8.15 -19.24
CA PHE A 197 -8.49 9.03 -18.73
C PHE A 197 -8.94 9.86 -17.52
N LEU A 198 -10.07 10.58 -17.64
CA LEU A 198 -10.59 11.40 -16.55
C LEU A 198 -10.99 10.56 -15.34
N SER A 199 -11.66 9.41 -15.56
CA SER A 199 -12.02 8.48 -14.49
C SER A 199 -10.77 7.93 -13.78
N SER A 200 -9.72 7.57 -14.53
CA SER A 200 -8.46 7.06 -13.99
C SER A 200 -7.75 8.12 -13.14
N CYS A 201 -7.78 9.41 -13.55
CA CYS A 201 -7.23 10.50 -12.76
C CYS A 201 -7.84 10.55 -11.34
N TYR A 202 -9.16 10.41 -11.21
CA TYR A 202 -9.80 10.31 -9.89
C TYR A 202 -9.39 9.04 -9.15
N GLN A 203 -9.30 7.90 -9.84
CA GLN A 203 -8.93 6.63 -9.23
C GLN A 203 -7.54 6.68 -8.58
N TYR A 204 -6.55 7.31 -9.23
CA TYR A 204 -5.22 7.47 -8.64
C TYR A 204 -5.28 8.20 -7.30
N VAL A 205 -6.06 9.28 -7.21
CA VAL A 205 -6.21 10.03 -5.95
C VAL A 205 -7.01 9.25 -4.90
N ILE A 206 -8.09 8.58 -5.31
CA ILE A 206 -8.91 7.75 -4.41
C ILE A 206 -8.05 6.71 -3.71
N VAL A 207 -7.22 6.02 -4.48
CA VAL A 207 -6.36 4.96 -3.97
C VAL A 207 -5.32 5.52 -3.00
N ALA A 208 -4.77 6.69 -3.29
CA ALA A 208 -3.84 7.36 -2.39
C ALA A 208 -4.48 7.61 -1.01
N ILE A 209 -5.73 8.09 -0.99
CA ILE A 209 -6.48 8.35 0.24
C ILE A 209 -6.79 7.03 0.97
N VAL A 210 -7.27 6.01 0.23
CA VAL A 210 -7.69 4.72 0.80
C VAL A 210 -6.53 3.96 1.44
N PHE A 211 -5.33 4.05 0.87
CA PHE A 211 -4.16 3.36 1.38
C PHE A 211 -3.32 4.16 2.36
N THR A 212 -3.59 5.45 2.55
CA THR A 212 -2.95 6.21 3.63
C THR A 212 -3.53 5.76 4.97
N VAL A 213 -2.80 4.87 5.65
CA VAL A 213 -3.21 4.31 6.94
C VAL A 213 -2.92 5.32 8.05
N GLY A 214 -3.87 5.49 8.96
CA GLY A 214 -3.69 6.35 10.13
C GLY A 214 -3.07 5.61 11.33
N PRO A 215 -3.45 6.00 12.57
CA PRO A 215 -3.05 5.30 13.79
C PRO A 215 -3.29 3.78 13.71
N PRO A 216 -2.44 2.94 14.34
CA PRO A 216 -1.68 3.25 15.54
C PRO A 216 -0.17 3.51 15.37
N TYR A 217 0.39 3.35 14.17
CA TYR A 217 1.85 3.48 13.95
C TYR A 217 2.26 4.83 13.37
N GLN A 218 1.37 5.46 12.61
CA GLN A 218 1.57 6.73 11.94
C GLN A 218 0.66 7.81 12.52
N ALA A 219 1.06 9.05 12.32
CA ALA A 219 0.19 10.20 12.51
C ALA A 219 -1.05 10.11 11.60
N SER A 220 -2.12 10.78 12.00
CA SER A 220 -3.28 10.91 11.13
C SER A 220 -2.92 11.70 9.86
N ILE A 221 -3.57 11.37 8.74
CA ILE A 221 -3.40 12.08 7.46
C ILE A 221 -3.54 13.59 7.61
N TRP A 222 -4.41 14.06 8.53
CA TRP A 222 -4.64 15.47 8.83
C TRP A 222 -3.41 16.24 9.31
N LYS A 223 -2.40 15.56 9.85
CA LYS A 223 -1.12 16.18 10.23
C LYS A 223 -0.17 16.36 9.05
N ASN A 224 -0.35 15.59 7.98
CA ASN A 224 0.44 15.70 6.76
C ASN A 224 -0.19 16.77 5.83
N VAL A 225 0.02 18.03 6.19
CA VAL A 225 -0.50 19.20 5.45
C VAL A 225 -0.05 19.21 3.99
N PRO A 226 1.22 18.90 3.64
CA PRO A 226 1.66 18.82 2.24
C PRO A 226 0.84 17.81 1.42
N LEU A 227 0.66 16.58 1.92
CA LEU A 227 -0.11 15.55 1.21
C LEU A 227 -1.57 15.98 0.99
N ILE A 228 -2.22 16.53 2.01
CA ILE A 228 -3.60 17.00 1.90
C ILE A 228 -3.73 18.13 0.89
N SER A 229 -2.80 19.08 0.92
CA SER A 229 -2.79 20.22 0.00
C SER A 229 -2.67 19.74 -1.45
N VAL A 230 -1.76 18.78 -1.71
CA VAL A 230 -1.59 18.18 -3.04
C VAL A 230 -2.83 17.40 -3.48
N ILE A 231 -3.39 16.56 -2.62
CA ILE A 231 -4.62 15.81 -2.92
C ILE A 231 -5.77 16.76 -3.24
N PHE A 232 -5.95 17.81 -2.44
CA PHE A 232 -7.00 18.80 -2.66
C PHE A 232 -6.81 19.57 -3.97
N LEU A 233 -5.58 20.01 -4.26
CA LEU A 233 -5.24 20.70 -5.50
C LEU A 233 -5.50 19.81 -6.72
N ILE A 234 -5.07 18.55 -6.66
CA ILE A 234 -5.28 17.59 -7.74
C ILE A 234 -6.77 17.33 -7.94
N ILE A 235 -7.55 17.02 -6.90
CA ILE A 235 -8.99 16.78 -7.02
C ILE A 235 -9.68 18.01 -7.61
N SER A 236 -9.35 19.20 -7.12
CA SER A 236 -9.94 20.46 -7.60
C SER A 236 -9.61 20.69 -9.06
N PHE A 237 -8.36 20.47 -9.46
CA PHE A 237 -7.93 20.64 -10.85
C PHE A 237 -8.52 19.57 -11.78
N THR A 238 -8.56 18.29 -11.38
CA THR A 238 -9.22 17.22 -12.17
C THR A 238 -10.72 17.48 -12.30
N THR A 239 -11.38 17.98 -11.26
CA THR A 239 -12.79 18.37 -11.29
C THR A 239 -13.02 19.56 -12.22
N TYR A 240 -12.15 20.57 -12.16
CA TYR A 240 -12.16 21.70 -13.08
C TYR A 240 -11.99 21.23 -14.53
N LEU A 241 -10.99 20.40 -14.81
CA LEU A 241 -10.73 19.82 -16.12
C LEU A 241 -11.92 18.98 -16.63
N THR A 242 -12.59 18.25 -15.74
CA THR A 242 -13.74 17.41 -16.10
C THR A 242 -14.98 18.25 -16.45
N LEU A 243 -15.30 19.27 -15.66
CA LEU A 243 -16.54 20.05 -15.82
C LEU A 243 -16.39 21.19 -16.84
N LEU A 244 -15.25 21.89 -16.81
CA LEU A 244 -14.97 23.09 -17.59
C LEU A 244 -13.58 22.97 -18.25
N PRO A 245 -13.37 22.02 -19.17
CA PRO A 245 -12.08 21.83 -19.82
C PRO A 245 -11.69 23.08 -20.63
N PRO A 246 -10.58 23.77 -20.30
CA PRO A 246 -10.11 24.90 -21.08
C PRO A 246 -9.56 24.42 -22.43
N THR A 247 -9.67 25.25 -23.48
CA THR A 247 -9.25 24.89 -24.84
C THR A 247 -7.80 24.40 -24.90
N ILE A 248 -6.89 25.06 -24.18
CA ILE A 248 -5.48 24.65 -24.10
C ILE A 248 -5.33 23.22 -23.58
N ALA A 249 -6.10 22.82 -22.56
CA ALA A 249 -6.03 21.48 -22.01
C ALA A 249 -6.72 20.45 -22.91
N VAL A 250 -7.78 20.85 -23.63
CA VAL A 250 -8.45 20.01 -24.63
C VAL A 250 -7.46 19.63 -25.73
N ASP A 251 -6.73 20.60 -26.26
CA ASP A 251 -5.77 20.38 -27.34
C ASP A 251 -4.53 19.62 -26.84
N LEU A 252 -3.97 20.01 -25.69
CA LEU A 252 -2.76 19.39 -25.13
C LEU A 252 -2.99 17.94 -24.67
N LEU A 253 -4.14 17.66 -24.05
CA LEU A 253 -4.46 16.33 -23.53
C LEU A 253 -5.34 15.52 -24.50
N GLU A 254 -5.59 16.02 -25.71
CA GLU A 254 -6.39 15.34 -26.74
C GLU A 254 -7.77 14.89 -26.21
N ILE A 255 -8.41 15.74 -25.41
CA ILE A 255 -9.68 15.45 -24.74
C ILE A 255 -10.85 15.77 -25.66
N VAL A 256 -11.81 14.86 -25.77
CA VAL A 256 -13.09 15.13 -26.46
C VAL A 256 -14.08 15.74 -25.48
N VAL A 257 -14.57 16.94 -25.81
CA VAL A 257 -15.50 17.69 -24.95
C VAL A 257 -16.87 17.01 -24.92
N LEU A 258 -17.17 16.36 -23.79
CA LEU A 258 -18.45 15.68 -23.52
C LEU A 258 -19.60 16.69 -23.28
N PRO A 259 -20.88 16.32 -23.46
CA PRO A 259 -21.99 17.14 -23.00
C PRO A 259 -22.01 17.25 -21.47
N TRP A 260 -22.64 18.31 -20.94
CA TRP A 260 -22.68 18.61 -19.50
C TRP A 260 -23.12 17.40 -18.65
N ASN A 261 -24.20 16.72 -19.08
CA ASN A 261 -24.70 15.53 -18.40
C ASN A 261 -23.63 14.45 -18.26
N GLY A 262 -22.80 14.24 -19.30
CA GLY A 262 -21.76 13.23 -19.25
C GLY A 262 -20.62 13.60 -18.32
N ARG A 263 -20.23 14.88 -18.27
CA ARG A 263 -19.20 15.37 -17.34
C ARG A 263 -19.62 15.20 -15.88
N VAL A 264 -20.88 15.51 -15.56
CA VAL A 264 -21.42 15.33 -14.20
C VAL A 264 -21.45 13.85 -13.80
N VAL A 265 -21.77 12.95 -14.73
CA VAL A 265 -21.75 11.50 -14.47
C VAL A 265 -20.35 11.01 -14.12
N ILE A 266 -19.29 11.48 -14.78
CA ILE A 266 -17.90 11.10 -14.44
C ILE A 266 -17.59 11.47 -12.98
N VAL A 267 -17.93 12.69 -12.56
CA VAL A 267 -17.73 13.15 -11.17
C VAL A 267 -18.57 12.32 -10.20
N ALA A 268 -19.83 12.03 -10.53
CA ALA A 268 -20.70 11.20 -9.70
C ALA A 268 -20.16 9.76 -9.54
N VAL A 269 -19.65 9.16 -10.62
CA VAL A 269 -18.99 7.85 -10.59
C VAL A 269 -17.72 7.89 -9.78
N ALA A 270 -16.91 8.96 -9.86
CA ALA A 270 -15.73 9.13 -9.04
C ALA A 270 -16.07 9.18 -7.53
N ILE A 271 -17.10 9.94 -7.14
CA ILE A 271 -17.58 10.00 -5.75
C ILE A 271 -18.06 8.63 -5.29
N PHE A 272 -18.85 7.94 -6.10
CA PHE A 272 -19.36 6.61 -5.75
C PHE A 272 -18.23 5.58 -5.66
N ASN A 273 -17.25 5.64 -6.56
CA ASN A 273 -16.04 4.82 -6.50
C ASN A 273 -15.25 5.07 -5.21
N PHE A 274 -15.06 6.34 -4.81
CA PHE A 274 -14.41 6.68 -3.54
C PHE A 274 -15.12 6.03 -2.34
N VAL A 275 -16.45 6.17 -2.26
CA VAL A 275 -17.23 5.58 -1.16
C VAL A 275 -17.12 4.05 -1.18
N ALA A 276 -17.23 3.42 -2.35
CA ALA A 276 -17.10 1.98 -2.50
C ALA A 276 -15.70 1.48 -2.08
N SER A 277 -14.63 2.10 -2.59
CA SER A 277 -13.25 1.75 -2.25
C SER A 277 -12.96 1.90 -0.77
N TRP A 278 -13.46 2.97 -0.14
CA TRP A 278 -13.30 3.21 1.28
C TRP A 278 -14.04 2.19 2.15
N LEU A 279 -15.30 1.85 1.79
CA LEU A 279 -16.09 0.83 2.49
C LEU A 279 -15.48 -0.56 2.35
N VAL A 280 -15.00 -0.91 1.15
CA VAL A 280 -14.32 -2.18 0.89
C VAL A 280 -13.05 -2.27 1.72
N GLU A 281 -12.24 -1.21 1.76
CA GLU A 281 -10.99 -1.23 2.50
C GLU A 281 -11.22 -1.41 4.01
N ARG A 282 -12.20 -0.67 4.54
CA ARG A 282 -12.44 -0.60 5.98
C ARG A 282 -13.20 -1.79 6.54
N TYR A 283 -14.18 -2.31 5.81
CA TYR A 283 -15.07 -3.35 6.31
C TYR A 283 -14.85 -4.67 5.60
N VAL A 284 -14.93 -4.70 4.27
CA VAL A 284 -15.01 -5.94 3.50
C VAL A 284 -13.70 -6.74 3.58
N ILE A 285 -12.55 -6.09 3.46
CA ILE A 285 -11.25 -6.79 3.52
C ILE A 285 -11.04 -7.49 4.86
N LEU A 286 -11.43 -6.88 5.97
CA LEU A 286 -11.29 -7.51 7.28
C LEU A 286 -12.08 -8.81 7.38
N TYR A 287 -13.28 -8.86 6.81
CA TYR A 287 -14.07 -10.09 6.73
C TYR A 287 -13.46 -11.10 5.76
N LEU A 288 -13.04 -10.67 4.57
CA LEU A 288 -12.42 -11.53 3.56
C LEU A 288 -11.13 -12.17 4.05
N VAL A 289 -10.26 -11.42 4.73
CA VAL A 289 -9.01 -11.94 5.27
C VAL A 289 -9.26 -13.00 6.34
N LYS A 290 -10.25 -12.78 7.22
CA LYS A 290 -10.67 -13.80 8.20
C LYS A 290 -11.19 -15.06 7.51
N PHE A 291 -12.05 -14.89 6.50
CA PHE A 291 -12.62 -15.99 5.74
C PHE A 291 -11.56 -16.81 4.98
N LEU A 292 -10.65 -16.14 4.26
CA LEU A 292 -9.51 -16.78 3.58
C LEU A 292 -8.57 -17.47 4.58
N GLY A 293 -8.39 -16.90 5.77
CA GLY A 293 -7.70 -17.52 6.90
C GLY A 293 -8.28 -18.89 7.23
N LEU A 294 -9.60 -18.96 7.45
CA LEU A 294 -10.33 -20.19 7.75
C LEU A 294 -10.23 -21.23 6.63
N ILE A 295 -10.33 -20.81 5.36
CA ILE A 295 -10.17 -21.71 4.21
C ILE A 295 -8.76 -22.29 4.18
N THR A 296 -7.74 -21.46 4.34
CA THR A 296 -6.35 -21.92 4.32
C THR A 296 -6.10 -22.93 5.43
N GLU A 297 -6.62 -22.67 6.62
CA GLU A 297 -6.51 -23.57 7.76
C GLU A 297 -7.23 -24.90 7.49
N ARG A 298 -8.44 -24.86 6.92
CA ARG A 298 -9.19 -26.06 6.53
C ARG A 298 -8.46 -26.89 5.48
N ILE A 299 -7.86 -26.26 4.46
CA ILE A 299 -7.04 -26.93 3.45
C ILE A 299 -5.79 -27.55 4.09
N ARG A 300 -5.15 -26.85 5.03
CA ARG A 300 -3.99 -27.36 5.74
C ARG A 300 -4.33 -28.59 6.56
N ILE A 301 -5.46 -28.57 7.27
CA ILE A 301 -5.98 -29.71 8.03
C ILE A 301 -6.27 -30.88 7.08
N MET A 302 -6.96 -30.65 5.96
CA MET A 302 -7.23 -31.71 4.97
C MET A 302 -5.95 -32.32 4.36
N LYS A 303 -4.89 -31.52 4.15
CA LYS A 303 -3.58 -32.04 3.69
C LYS A 303 -2.88 -32.87 4.78
N ILE A 304 -2.96 -32.46 6.04
CA ILE A 304 -2.42 -33.22 7.17
C ILE A 304 -3.17 -34.54 7.31
N ASP A 305 -4.51 -34.52 7.25
CA ASP A 305 -5.33 -35.72 7.37
C ASP A 305 -5.04 -36.72 6.23
N ARG A 306 -4.84 -36.25 4.99
CA ARG A 306 -4.39 -37.12 3.88
C ARG A 306 -3.00 -37.74 4.13
N ASN A 307 -2.03 -36.94 4.54
CA ASN A 307 -0.67 -37.43 4.80
C ASN A 307 -0.59 -38.37 6.01
N VAL A 308 -1.52 -38.24 6.97
CA VAL A 308 -1.64 -39.12 8.14
C VAL A 308 -2.25 -40.47 7.75
N VAL A 309 -3.19 -40.50 6.79
CA VAL A 309 -3.74 -41.75 6.25
C VAL A 309 -2.68 -42.56 5.48
N ASP A 310 -1.69 -41.90 4.87
CA ASP A 310 -0.62 -42.57 4.12
C ASP A 310 0.58 -43.02 4.99
N THR A 311 0.64 -42.67 6.28
CA THR A 311 1.78 -43.03 7.15
C THR A 311 1.36 -43.71 8.46
N HIS A 312 1.10 -45.01 8.38
CA HIS A 312 1.08 -45.90 9.54
C HIS A 312 2.51 -46.12 10.07
N SER A 313 3.03 -45.15 10.82
CA SER A 313 4.24 -45.28 11.64
C SER A 313 3.94 -44.74 13.03
N ASN A 314 4.28 -45.50 14.08
CA ASN A 314 3.96 -45.24 15.49
C ASN A 314 4.35 -43.84 16.02
N TYR A 315 5.20 -43.09 15.30
CA TYR A 315 5.52 -41.70 15.61
C TYR A 315 4.39 -40.69 15.34
N SER A 316 3.45 -41.00 14.44
CA SER A 316 2.34 -40.09 14.08
C SER A 316 1.27 -40.01 15.17
N LEU A 317 1.03 -41.10 15.90
CA LEU A 317 0.05 -41.18 17.01
C LEU A 317 0.39 -40.23 18.17
N HIS A 318 1.67 -40.06 18.50
CA HIS A 318 2.06 -39.16 19.58
C HIS A 318 1.90 -37.68 19.21
N ARG A 319 2.09 -37.36 17.93
CA ARG A 319 1.84 -36.03 17.37
C ARG A 319 0.34 -35.74 17.26
N LEU A 320 -0.46 -36.74 16.89
CA LEU A 320 -1.93 -36.68 16.86
C LEU A 320 -2.52 -36.47 18.26
N ALA A 321 -2.04 -37.19 19.28
CA ALA A 321 -2.46 -36.99 20.66
C ALA A 321 -2.11 -35.59 21.18
N LYS A 322 -0.98 -35.01 20.75
CA LYS A 322 -0.59 -33.63 21.08
C LYS A 322 -1.48 -32.61 20.37
N ILE A 323 -1.85 -32.87 19.11
CA ILE A 323 -2.79 -32.04 18.33
C ILE A 323 -4.21 -32.12 18.91
N GLU A 324 -4.66 -33.29 19.36
CA GLU A 324 -5.96 -33.46 20.05
C GLU A 324 -5.99 -32.81 21.43
N LYS A 325 -4.91 -32.92 22.22
CA LYS A 325 -4.77 -32.13 23.46
C LYS A 325 -4.84 -30.63 23.19
N TRP A 326 -4.23 -30.17 22.10
CA TRP A 326 -4.35 -28.78 21.64
C TRP A 326 -5.78 -28.43 21.20
N ARG A 327 -6.48 -29.36 20.53
CA ARG A 327 -7.89 -29.25 20.10
C ARG A 327 -8.86 -29.13 21.29
N GLN A 328 -8.60 -29.90 22.36
CA GLN A 328 -9.38 -29.88 23.61
C GLN A 328 -9.08 -28.66 24.48
N SER A 329 -7.88 -28.07 24.38
CA SER A 329 -7.48 -26.89 25.17
C SER A 329 -8.14 -25.56 24.78
N GLY A 330 -9.07 -25.55 23.81
CA GLY A 330 -9.83 -24.35 23.42
C GLY A 330 -9.00 -23.22 22.78
N LYS A 331 -7.70 -23.42 22.53
CA LYS A 331 -6.78 -22.44 21.92
C LYS A 331 -7.01 -22.17 20.42
N LYS A 332 -8.21 -22.46 19.90
CA LYS A 332 -8.62 -22.17 18.51
C LYS A 332 -8.69 -20.67 18.18
N PHE A 333 -8.61 -19.78 19.17
CA PHE A 333 -9.02 -18.39 18.98
C PHE A 333 -7.95 -17.32 19.22
N LYS A 334 -6.80 -17.66 19.84
CA LYS A 334 -5.83 -16.61 20.24
C LYS A 334 -4.99 -16.06 19.08
N ILE A 335 -4.62 -16.88 18.10
CA ILE A 335 -3.73 -16.43 17.02
C ILE A 335 -4.45 -15.50 16.03
N ILE A 336 -5.75 -15.74 15.76
CA ILE A 336 -6.55 -14.88 14.86
C ILE A 336 -7.13 -13.66 15.61
N GLN A 337 -7.41 -13.74 16.92
CA GLN A 337 -7.81 -12.55 17.67
C GLN A 337 -6.64 -11.58 17.89
N ASP A 338 -5.43 -12.07 18.13
CA ASP A 338 -4.28 -11.20 18.39
C ASP A 338 -3.69 -10.62 17.08
N GLU A 339 -3.97 -11.22 15.91
CA GLU A 339 -3.64 -10.63 14.60
C GLU A 339 -4.62 -9.53 14.14
N PHE A 340 -5.84 -9.48 14.69
CA PHE A 340 -6.91 -8.58 14.22
C PHE A 340 -7.60 -7.73 15.29
N LYS A 341 -7.05 -7.67 16.51
CA LYS A 341 -7.23 -6.51 17.40
C LYS A 341 -6.22 -5.42 17.09
#